data_AF-A0AAW0DZ92-F1
#
_entry.id   AF-A0AAW0DZ92-F1
#
_cell.length_a   1.000
_cell.length_b   1.000
_cell.length_c   1.000
_cell.angle_alpha   90.00
_cell.angle_beta   90.00
_cell.angle_gamma   90.00
#
_symmetry.space_group_name_H-M   'P 1'
#
loop_
_entity.id
_entity.type
_entity.pdbx_description
1 polymer ?
#
loop_
_entity_poly.entity_id
_entity_poly.type
_entity_poly.pdbx_seq_one_letter_code
_entity_poly.pdbx_strand_id
1 'polypeptide(L)'
;MSEALFRSANEMDIRSMTSTFWPLLLDLPHRCFMGVKKLALSQAIFDSPDPFITLIALLPSLEQLELNFVVFRSGNTESKGISQPKKLRKLKLIMGAAGDILWLFQPCKTIEEFVAEVNKEQALSYVNSFLASSLAVKNGTLAHCTLRPNIPRSQRDLRKEIDFFLDPGPHFTIEGELSNLLVIFNNFGPRSPSHSPSKLTRIILHDVNAAVYRGRNRLHVFPSFDGWLAKDAFFQSLEEVWLQVSETFRKEVLIMAGWNESAMTVDEGSIPHVVMQDRIREVEELLPRCKRRGILKIKAVYMTGSF
;
A
#
# COMPACT_ATOMS: atom_id res chain seq x y z
N MET A 1 8.16 25.07 27.17
CA MET A 1 7.06 25.22 26.18
C MET A 1 6.99 24.05 25.19
N SER A 2 8.11 23.53 24.67
CA SER A 2 8.12 22.36 23.76
C SER A 2 7.52 21.07 24.36
N GLU A 3 7.74 20.79 25.65
CA GLU A 3 7.24 19.55 26.29
C GLU A 3 5.71 19.40 26.32
N ALA A 4 4.97 20.51 26.37
CA ALA A 4 3.51 20.48 26.39
C ALA A 4 2.93 20.14 25.01
N LEU A 5 3.62 20.52 23.93
CA LEU A 5 3.16 20.31 22.55
C LEU A 5 3.29 18.84 22.11
N PHE A 6 4.29 18.11 22.61
CA PHE A 6 4.52 16.71 22.22
C PHE A 6 3.78 15.69 23.09
N ARG A 7 3.43 16.01 24.34
CA ARG A 7 2.71 15.08 25.24
C ARG A 7 1.34 14.64 24.71
N SER A 8 0.69 15.47 23.89
CA SER A 8 -0.60 15.16 23.25
C SER A 8 -0.47 14.68 21.80
N ALA A 9 0.74 14.61 21.25
CA ALA A 9 0.94 14.22 19.86
C ALA A 9 0.81 12.70 19.71
N ASN A 10 -0.29 12.27 19.09
CA ASN A 10 -0.51 10.87 18.72
C ASN A 10 0.18 10.50 17.39
N GLU A 11 0.48 11.50 16.57
CA GLU A 11 1.11 11.37 15.26
C GLU A 11 2.25 12.38 15.10
N MET A 12 3.32 11.93 14.47
CA MET A 12 4.49 12.73 14.15
C MET A 12 4.82 12.53 12.67
N ASP A 13 4.69 13.59 11.87
CA ASP A 13 5.11 13.63 10.46
C ASP A 13 6.35 14.52 10.35
N ILE A 14 7.49 13.93 9.99
CA ILE A 14 8.76 14.62 9.81
C ILE A 14 9.18 14.49 8.35
N ARG A 15 9.45 15.64 7.72
CA ARG A 15 9.84 15.72 6.31
C ARG A 15 11.23 16.33 6.16
N SER A 16 11.97 15.82 5.18
CA SER A 16 13.29 16.32 4.78
C SER A 16 14.29 16.38 5.93
N MET A 17 14.24 15.39 6.83
CA MET A 17 15.13 15.31 7.98
C MET A 17 16.57 15.01 7.53
N THR A 18 17.51 15.86 7.91
CA THR A 18 18.93 15.66 7.66
C THR A 18 19.61 14.97 8.84
N SER A 19 20.82 14.44 8.62
CA SER A 19 21.59 13.82 9.69
C SER A 19 21.98 14.77 10.82
N THR A 20 21.96 16.08 10.57
CA THR A 20 22.17 17.13 11.58
C THR A 20 20.94 17.42 12.44
N PHE A 21 19.73 17.11 11.97
CA PHE A 21 18.50 17.44 12.70
C PHE A 21 18.12 16.36 13.71
N TRP A 22 18.29 15.08 13.35
CA TRP A 22 17.92 13.97 14.23
C TRP A 22 18.54 14.05 15.64
N PRO A 23 19.83 14.41 15.84
CA PRO A 23 20.40 14.56 17.17
C PRO A 23 19.62 15.52 18.08
N LEU A 24 18.96 16.55 17.52
CA LEU A 24 18.14 17.49 18.30
C LEU A 24 16.88 16.83 18.87
N LEU A 25 16.37 15.76 18.23
CA LEU A 25 15.25 14.99 18.75
C LEU A 25 15.69 14.08 19.92
N LEU A 26 16.96 13.65 19.95
CA LEU A 26 17.52 12.91 21.09
C LEU A 26 17.62 13.76 22.35
N ASP A 27 17.84 15.07 22.19
CA ASP A 27 17.92 16.00 23.32
C ASP A 27 16.56 16.28 23.96
N LEU A 28 15.46 15.88 23.30
CA LEU A 28 14.12 16.03 23.86
C LEU A 28 13.86 14.97 24.94
N PRO A 29 13.24 15.35 26.08
CA PRO A 29 12.91 14.39 27.12
C PRO A 29 12.02 13.25 26.61
N HIS A 30 12.34 12.01 26.97
CA HIS A 30 11.62 10.80 26.51
C HIS A 30 10.09 10.88 26.67
N ARG A 31 9.62 11.60 27.70
CA ARG A 31 8.20 11.88 27.96
C ARG A 31 7.47 12.61 26.82
N CYS A 32 8.19 13.30 25.95
CA CYS A 32 7.64 13.93 24.74
C CYS A 32 7.15 12.89 23.73
N PHE A 33 7.72 11.68 23.72
CA PHE A 33 7.46 10.67 22.69
C PHE A 33 6.49 9.56 23.14
N MET A 34 6.13 9.54 24.43
CA MET A 34 5.31 8.47 25.03
C MET A 34 3.92 8.31 24.40
N GLY A 35 3.34 9.40 23.88
CA GLY A 35 2.01 9.41 23.25
C GLY A 35 2.01 9.06 21.77
N VAL A 36 3.17 9.05 21.12
CA VAL A 36 3.25 8.91 19.65
C VAL A 36 2.94 7.48 19.25
N LYS A 37 1.85 7.29 18.51
CA LYS A 37 1.39 6.02 17.97
C LYS A 37 1.73 5.85 16.50
N LYS A 38 1.86 6.96 15.77
CA LYS A 38 2.21 6.96 14.35
C LYS A 38 3.41 7.87 14.10
N LEU A 39 4.41 7.33 13.42
CA LEU A 39 5.55 8.09 12.91
C LEU A 39 5.56 7.98 11.38
N ALA A 40 5.56 9.11 10.70
CA ALA A 40 5.83 9.22 9.27
C ALA A 40 7.16 9.96 9.07
N LEU A 41 8.11 9.33 8.38
CA LEU A 41 9.37 9.93 7.97
C LEU A 41 9.41 10.02 6.45
N SER A 42 9.52 11.23 5.91
CA SER A 42 9.65 11.45 4.48
C SER A 42 10.97 12.13 4.14
N GLN A 43 11.69 11.62 3.14
CA GLN A 43 12.95 12.19 2.63
C GLN A 43 14.00 12.36 3.75
N ALA A 44 14.03 11.41 4.70
CA ALA A 44 14.97 11.46 5.81
C ALA A 44 16.30 10.81 5.42
N ILE A 45 17.41 11.46 5.78
CA ILE A 45 18.76 10.99 5.52
C ILE A 45 19.46 10.79 6.87
N PHE A 46 19.88 9.56 7.12
CA PHE A 46 20.69 9.20 8.26
C PHE A 46 22.11 8.86 7.79
N ASP A 47 23.11 9.15 8.63
CA ASP A 47 24.49 8.78 8.29
C ASP A 47 24.68 7.27 8.38
N SER A 48 24.03 6.60 9.33
CA SER A 48 24.02 5.13 9.51
C SER A 48 22.66 4.65 10.06
N PRO A 49 22.40 3.33 10.15
CA PRO A 49 21.15 2.80 10.69
C PRO A 49 20.93 3.03 12.20
N ASP A 50 21.98 3.10 13.01
CA ASP A 50 21.87 3.14 14.48
C ASP A 50 21.14 4.39 15.02
N PRO A 51 21.37 5.61 14.47
CA PRO A 51 20.53 6.78 14.71
C PRO A 51 19.04 6.51 14.53
N PHE A 52 18.66 5.86 13.44
CA PHE A 52 17.25 5.54 13.15
C PHE A 52 16.70 4.50 14.14
N ILE A 53 17.48 3.46 14.46
CA ILE A 53 17.08 2.47 15.48
C ILE A 53 16.84 3.15 16.83
N THR A 54 17.70 4.10 17.20
CA THR A 54 17.58 4.85 18.45
C THR A 54 16.31 5.72 18.45
N LEU A 55 15.98 6.37 17.33
CA LEU A 55 14.71 7.09 17.16
C LEU A 55 13.50 6.19 17.40
N ILE A 56 13.48 5.02 16.78
CA ILE A 56 12.37 4.07 16.95
C ILE A 56 12.28 3.58 18.40
N ALA A 57 13.42 3.39 19.09
CA ALA A 57 13.44 2.98 20.49
C ALA A 57 12.86 4.04 21.45
N LEU A 58 12.93 5.33 21.11
CA LEU A 58 12.31 6.42 21.90
C LEU A 58 10.78 6.46 21.81
N LEU A 59 10.17 5.65 20.94
CA LEU A 59 8.73 5.66 20.64
C LEU A 59 8.08 4.37 21.17
N PRO A 60 7.93 4.18 22.49
CA PRO A 60 7.45 2.91 23.06
C PRO A 60 5.98 2.61 22.74
N SER A 61 5.20 3.63 22.36
CA SER A 61 3.80 3.51 21.97
C SER A 61 3.59 3.39 20.45
N LEU A 62 4.67 3.32 19.66
CA LEU A 62 4.57 3.28 18.21
C LEU A 62 3.82 2.03 17.73
N GLU A 63 2.70 2.26 17.08
CA GLU A 63 1.83 1.24 16.48
C GLU A 63 1.97 1.23 14.95
N GLN A 64 2.30 2.37 14.34
CA GLN A 64 2.38 2.55 12.89
C GLN A 64 3.65 3.32 12.49
N LEU A 65 4.36 2.80 11.50
CA LEU A 65 5.55 3.43 10.93
C LEU A 65 5.41 3.56 9.42
N GLU A 66 5.48 4.79 8.92
CA GLU A 66 5.54 5.09 7.49
C GLU A 66 6.92 5.66 7.14
N LEU A 67 7.65 4.99 6.25
CA LEU A 67 8.92 5.50 5.74
C LEU A 67 8.79 5.77 4.24
N ASN A 68 9.14 6.98 3.84
CA ASN A 68 9.04 7.44 2.47
C ASN A 68 10.38 8.03 2.03
N PHE A 69 11.08 7.37 1.11
CA PHE A 69 12.41 7.80 0.66
C PHE A 69 13.41 8.03 1.82
N VAL A 70 13.40 7.14 2.82
CA VAL A 70 14.41 7.16 3.90
C VAL A 70 15.69 6.49 3.42
N VAL A 71 16.84 7.12 3.66
CA VAL A 71 18.14 6.71 3.13
C VAL A 71 19.21 6.70 4.22
N PHE A 72 20.10 5.71 4.18
CA PHE A 72 21.33 5.66 4.96
C PHE A 72 22.53 5.95 4.06
N ARG A 73 23.41 6.88 4.46
CA ARG A 73 24.62 7.22 3.68
C ARG A 73 25.67 6.11 3.74
N SER A 74 25.84 5.48 4.89
CA SER A 74 26.65 4.27 5.02
C SER A 74 25.73 3.05 5.11
N GLY A 75 26.05 2.02 4.33
CA GLY A 75 25.55 0.68 4.58
C GLY A 75 26.29 0.10 5.78
N ASN A 76 25.59 -0.62 6.66
CA ASN A 76 26.25 -1.30 7.77
C ASN A 76 25.88 -2.79 7.77
N THR A 77 26.91 -3.62 7.79
CA THR A 77 26.88 -5.10 7.77
C THR A 77 26.69 -5.72 9.16
N GLU A 78 26.58 -4.92 10.23
CA GLU A 78 26.63 -5.42 11.62
C GLU A 78 25.52 -4.94 12.56
N SER A 79 24.59 -4.07 12.13
CA SER A 79 23.55 -3.58 13.03
C SER A 79 22.50 -4.67 13.32
N LYS A 80 22.06 -4.78 14.59
CA LYS A 80 21.16 -5.85 15.07
C LYS A 80 19.70 -5.72 14.62
N GLY A 81 19.39 -4.73 13.77
CA GLY A 81 18.02 -4.40 13.37
C GLY A 81 17.17 -3.89 14.55
N ILE A 82 15.92 -3.59 14.23
CA ILE A 82 14.89 -3.13 15.15
C ILE A 82 14.20 -4.37 15.73
N SER A 83 14.41 -4.63 17.01
CA SER A 83 13.73 -5.71 17.76
C SER A 83 12.79 -5.18 18.84
N GLN A 84 12.81 -3.87 19.10
CA GLN A 84 12.28 -3.27 20.31
C GLN A 84 10.86 -2.67 20.28
N PRO A 85 10.22 -2.32 19.14
CA PRO A 85 8.90 -1.71 19.21
C PRO A 85 7.86 -2.80 19.49
N LYS A 86 7.56 -2.99 20.77
CA LYS A 86 6.63 -4.01 21.29
C LYS A 86 5.19 -3.86 20.75
N LYS A 87 4.86 -2.70 20.19
CA LYS A 87 3.53 -2.36 19.69
C LYS A 87 3.45 -2.10 18.19
N LEU A 88 4.57 -2.09 17.46
CA LEU A 88 4.55 -1.76 16.04
C LEU A 88 3.78 -2.85 15.28
N ARG A 89 2.60 -2.49 14.76
CA ARG A 89 1.70 -3.39 14.02
C ARG A 89 1.73 -3.14 12.52
N LYS A 90 1.85 -1.88 12.11
CA LYS A 90 1.80 -1.50 10.70
C LYS A 90 3.12 -0.90 10.24
N LEU A 91 3.68 -1.48 9.18
CA LEU A 91 4.86 -0.96 8.51
C LEU A 91 4.50 -0.61 7.07
N LYS A 92 4.66 0.65 6.70
CA LYS A 92 4.48 1.11 5.32
C LYS A 92 5.78 1.70 4.80
N LEU A 93 6.22 1.22 3.65
CA LEU A 93 7.45 1.67 3.01
C LEU A 93 7.18 2.11 1.59
N ILE A 94 7.60 3.32 1.27
CA ILE A 94 7.80 3.76 -0.12
C ILE A 94 9.28 3.66 -0.39
N MET A 95 9.65 2.58 -1.08
CA MET A 95 11.06 2.25 -1.28
C MET A 95 11.70 3.28 -2.20
N GLY A 96 12.76 3.92 -1.73
CA GLY A 96 13.48 4.95 -2.49
C GLY A 96 14.57 4.39 -3.37
N ALA A 97 15.44 5.27 -3.87
CA ALA A 97 16.58 4.86 -4.69
C ALA A 97 17.68 4.13 -3.93
N ALA A 98 17.70 4.22 -2.61
CA ALA A 98 18.79 3.72 -1.78
C ALA A 98 18.33 2.54 -0.93
N GLY A 99 19.09 1.45 -1.01
CA GLY A 99 19.23 0.39 0.01
C GLY A 99 17.98 -0.41 0.39
N ASP A 100 18.19 -1.69 0.65
CA ASP A 100 17.23 -2.48 1.43
C ASP A 100 17.17 -1.85 2.84
N ILE A 101 16.03 -1.29 3.25
CA ILE A 101 15.75 -0.88 4.64
C ILE A 101 14.99 -1.96 5.40
N LEU A 102 14.41 -2.93 4.69
CA LEU A 102 13.55 -3.95 5.27
C LEU A 102 14.31 -4.91 6.18
N TRP A 103 15.60 -5.11 5.96
CA TRP A 103 16.43 -5.93 6.86
C TRP A 103 16.38 -5.44 8.31
N LEU A 104 16.23 -4.12 8.54
CA LEU A 104 16.07 -3.57 9.90
C LEU A 104 14.84 -4.13 10.60
N PHE A 105 13.80 -4.51 9.89
CA PHE A 105 12.55 -4.99 10.46
C PHE A 105 12.47 -6.51 10.52
N GLN A 106 13.45 -7.26 10.01
CA GLN A 106 13.47 -8.73 10.10
C GLN A 106 13.32 -9.26 11.54
N PRO A 107 13.92 -8.64 12.58
CA PRO A 107 13.76 -9.10 13.96
C PRO A 107 12.41 -8.72 14.59
N CYS A 108 11.62 -7.83 13.98
CA CYS A 108 10.32 -7.43 14.51
C CYS A 108 9.33 -8.60 14.43
N LYS A 109 8.77 -9.00 15.58
CA LYS A 109 7.76 -10.06 15.69
C LYS A 109 6.32 -9.55 15.69
N THR A 110 6.15 -8.24 15.81
CA THR A 110 4.89 -7.58 16.16
C THR A 110 4.11 -7.04 14.97
N ILE A 111 4.74 -7.02 13.79
CA ILE A 111 4.17 -6.47 12.55
C ILE A 111 3.07 -7.41 12.07
N GLU A 112 1.86 -6.88 11.97
CA GLU A 112 0.65 -7.56 11.52
C GLU A 112 0.30 -7.19 10.07
N GLU A 113 0.64 -5.96 9.66
CA GLU A 113 0.38 -5.42 8.33
C GLU A 113 1.63 -4.78 7.75
N PHE A 114 1.97 -5.18 6.52
CA PHE A 114 3.06 -4.61 5.75
C PHE A 114 2.53 -4.04 4.43
N VAL A 115 2.92 -2.81 4.10
CA VAL A 115 2.58 -2.14 2.84
C VAL A 115 3.87 -1.72 2.13
N ALA A 116 4.08 -2.20 0.92
CA ALA A 116 5.23 -1.87 0.10
C ALA A 116 4.80 -1.13 -1.17
N GLU A 117 5.25 0.11 -1.33
CA GLU A 117 5.19 0.81 -2.60
C GLU A 117 6.50 0.59 -3.36
N VAL A 118 6.35 -0.06 -4.51
CA VAL A 118 7.44 -0.63 -5.28
C VAL A 118 7.57 0.18 -6.57
N ASN A 119 8.49 1.13 -6.59
CA ASN A 119 8.73 2.03 -7.72
C ASN A 119 9.98 1.65 -8.56
N LYS A 120 10.71 0.61 -8.15
CA LYS A 120 11.93 0.11 -8.80
C LYS A 120 11.93 -1.41 -8.89
N GLU A 121 12.65 -1.96 -9.86
CA GLU A 121 12.70 -3.41 -10.08
C GLU A 121 13.29 -4.16 -8.88
N GLN A 122 14.41 -3.68 -8.31
CA GLN A 122 15.07 -4.36 -7.19
C GLN A 122 14.23 -4.37 -5.90
N ALA A 123 13.25 -3.46 -5.77
CA ALA A 123 12.42 -3.38 -4.57
C ALA A 123 11.60 -4.66 -4.33
N LEU A 124 11.18 -5.37 -5.40
CA LEU A 124 10.49 -6.65 -5.25
C LEU A 124 11.37 -7.72 -4.60
N SER A 125 12.65 -7.81 -4.99
CA SER A 125 13.59 -8.76 -4.38
C SER A 125 13.84 -8.49 -2.90
N TYR A 126 13.88 -7.21 -2.49
CA TYR A 126 14.00 -6.84 -1.08
C TYR A 126 12.75 -7.21 -0.28
N VAL A 127 11.56 -6.97 -0.86
CA VAL A 127 10.29 -7.42 -0.26
C VAL A 127 10.29 -8.94 -0.11
N ASN A 128 10.66 -9.70 -1.14
CA ASN A 128 10.68 -11.16 -1.08
C ASN A 128 11.68 -11.67 -0.03
N SER A 129 12.89 -11.09 0.00
CA SER A 129 13.93 -11.39 0.99
C SER A 129 13.45 -11.12 2.42
N PHE A 130 12.78 -9.99 2.64
CA PHE A 130 12.18 -9.65 3.92
C PHE A 130 11.11 -10.65 4.34
N LEU A 131 10.17 -11.00 3.45
CA LEU A 131 9.11 -11.96 3.76
C LEU A 131 9.69 -13.33 4.12
N ALA A 132 10.73 -13.79 3.41
CA ALA A 132 11.38 -15.07 3.69
C ALA A 132 12.16 -15.09 5.02
N SER A 133 12.70 -13.94 5.45
CA SER A 133 13.59 -13.86 6.62
C SER A 133 12.91 -13.35 7.90
N SER A 134 11.82 -12.59 7.77
CA SER A 134 11.12 -11.90 8.87
C SER A 134 10.59 -12.84 9.96
N LEU A 135 10.82 -12.46 11.21
CA LEU A 135 10.29 -13.19 12.35
C LEU A 135 8.76 -13.06 12.47
N ALA A 136 8.17 -11.93 12.06
CA ALA A 136 6.72 -11.76 12.01
C ALA A 136 6.05 -12.69 11.00
N VAL A 137 6.76 -13.06 9.92
CA VAL A 137 6.26 -14.06 8.96
C VAL A 137 6.39 -15.46 9.54
N LYS A 138 7.59 -15.81 10.03
CA LYS A 138 7.90 -17.14 10.57
C LYS A 138 7.01 -17.54 11.75
N ASN A 139 6.60 -16.58 12.57
CA ASN A 139 5.71 -16.81 13.71
C ASN A 139 4.21 -16.63 13.37
N GLY A 140 3.86 -16.33 12.12
CA GLY A 140 2.49 -16.12 11.65
C GLY A 140 1.82 -14.82 12.12
N THR A 141 2.56 -13.85 12.67
CA THR A 141 1.98 -12.56 13.10
C THR A 141 1.66 -11.64 11.91
N LEU A 142 2.50 -11.64 10.87
CA LEU A 142 2.24 -10.87 9.65
C LEU A 142 1.09 -11.52 8.88
N ALA A 143 -0.12 -11.01 9.09
CA ALA A 143 -1.33 -11.52 8.46
C ALA A 143 -1.55 -10.96 7.06
N HIS A 144 -1.15 -9.70 6.82
CA HIS A 144 -1.45 -9.00 5.57
C HIS A 144 -0.23 -8.29 4.98
N CYS A 145 -0.05 -8.46 3.66
CA CYS A 145 0.95 -7.79 2.86
C CYS A 145 0.28 -7.10 1.66
N THR A 146 0.42 -5.78 1.54
CA THR A 146 -0.10 -5.00 0.42
C THR A 146 1.05 -4.55 -0.48
N LEU A 147 1.01 -4.97 -1.74
CA LEU A 147 1.96 -4.57 -2.77
C LEU A 147 1.33 -3.47 -3.63
N ARG A 148 2.00 -2.33 -3.72
CA ARG A 148 1.65 -1.20 -4.59
C ARG A 148 2.69 -1.04 -5.69
N PRO A 149 2.63 -1.85 -6.76
CA PRO A 149 3.59 -1.77 -7.84
C PRO A 149 3.34 -0.50 -8.67
N ASN A 150 4.29 0.42 -8.61
CA ASN A 150 4.38 1.61 -9.44
C ASN A 150 5.65 1.54 -10.30
N ILE A 151 5.88 0.39 -10.92
CA ILE A 151 7.07 0.14 -11.73
C ILE A 151 6.79 0.58 -13.18
N PRO A 152 7.60 1.47 -13.77
CA PRO A 152 7.44 1.84 -15.17
C PRO A 152 7.69 0.64 -16.08
N ARG A 153 6.60 0.10 -16.65
CA ARG A 153 6.55 -0.81 -17.83
C ARG A 153 7.58 -1.96 -17.88
N SER A 154 7.99 -2.53 -16.75
CA SER A 154 8.83 -3.73 -16.79
C SER A 154 7.97 -4.94 -17.17
N GLN A 155 8.43 -5.68 -18.19
CA GLN A 155 7.77 -6.86 -18.78
C GLN A 155 7.89 -8.11 -17.89
N ARG A 156 7.87 -7.95 -16.56
CA ARG A 156 8.17 -9.04 -15.63
C ARG A 156 6.91 -9.63 -15.03
N ASP A 157 6.91 -10.96 -14.96
CA ASP A 157 5.91 -11.73 -14.25
C ASP A 157 6.13 -11.58 -12.73
N LEU A 158 5.27 -10.81 -12.06
CA LEU A 158 5.35 -10.56 -10.62
C LEU A 158 5.41 -11.86 -9.79
N ARG A 159 4.83 -12.95 -10.32
CA ARG A 159 4.83 -14.28 -9.67
C ARG A 159 6.22 -14.92 -9.60
N LYS A 160 7.19 -14.41 -10.36
CA LYS A 160 8.59 -14.85 -10.32
C LYS A 160 9.42 -14.08 -9.29
N GLU A 161 8.96 -12.91 -8.89
CA GLU A 161 9.70 -11.98 -8.03
C GLU A 161 9.21 -12.04 -6.58
N ILE A 162 7.94 -12.36 -6.36
CA ILE A 162 7.32 -12.52 -5.03
C ILE A 162 6.78 -13.94 -4.87
N ASP A 163 7.13 -14.59 -3.77
CA ASP A 163 6.55 -15.87 -3.38
C ASP A 163 5.17 -15.68 -2.71
N PHE A 164 4.11 -15.77 -3.52
CA PHE A 164 2.72 -15.74 -3.04
C PHE A 164 2.27 -17.05 -2.37
N PHE A 165 3.14 -18.04 -2.25
CA PHE A 165 2.81 -19.37 -1.72
C PHE A 165 3.49 -19.66 -0.39
N LEU A 166 4.24 -18.70 0.13
CA LEU A 166 5.00 -18.80 1.36
C LEU A 166 4.15 -19.36 2.51
N ASP A 167 4.67 -20.36 3.22
CA ASP A 167 3.99 -20.98 4.36
C ASP A 167 4.97 -21.24 5.53
N PRO A 168 4.76 -20.64 6.72
CA PRO A 168 3.75 -19.61 7.02
C PRO A 168 4.00 -18.33 6.20
N GLY A 169 2.93 -17.60 5.86
CA GLY A 169 3.02 -16.40 5.02
C GLY A 169 1.72 -15.60 4.99
N PRO A 170 1.77 -14.30 4.71
CA PRO A 170 0.62 -13.40 4.76
C PRO A 170 -0.35 -13.64 3.61
N HIS A 171 -1.58 -13.15 3.78
CA HIS A 171 -2.47 -12.88 2.67
C HIS A 171 -2.00 -11.62 1.93
N PHE A 172 -2.05 -11.68 0.60
CA PHE A 172 -1.61 -10.60 -0.25
C PHE A 172 -2.77 -9.76 -0.78
N THR A 173 -2.54 -8.46 -0.82
CA THR A 173 -3.32 -7.48 -1.58
C THR A 173 -2.42 -6.88 -2.66
N ILE A 174 -2.89 -6.78 -3.90
CA ILE A 174 -2.24 -5.97 -4.93
C ILE A 174 -3.09 -4.72 -5.18
N GLU A 175 -2.49 -3.54 -5.05
CA GLU A 175 -3.18 -2.26 -5.11
C GLU A 175 -2.50 -1.33 -6.14
N GLY A 176 -3.26 -0.69 -7.03
CA GLY A 176 -2.69 0.24 -8.00
C GLY A 176 -3.65 0.72 -9.09
N GLU A 177 -3.14 1.53 -10.02
CA GLU A 177 -3.90 1.93 -11.21
C GLU A 177 -4.15 0.72 -12.13
N LEU A 178 -5.37 0.62 -12.68
CA LEU A 178 -5.73 -0.46 -13.62
C LEU A 178 -4.75 -0.56 -14.79
N SER A 179 -4.32 0.56 -15.36
CA SER A 179 -3.38 0.53 -16.49
C SER A 179 -2.03 -0.10 -16.15
N ASN A 180 -1.56 0.04 -14.91
CA ASN A 180 -0.28 -0.49 -14.44
C ASN A 180 -0.42 -1.99 -14.13
N LEU A 181 -1.47 -2.37 -13.41
CA LEU A 181 -1.71 -3.77 -13.06
C LEU A 181 -1.98 -4.64 -14.30
N LEU A 182 -2.64 -4.10 -15.33
CA LEU A 182 -2.81 -4.80 -16.61
C LEU A 182 -1.49 -5.12 -17.30
N VAL A 183 -0.51 -4.22 -17.24
CA VAL A 183 0.82 -4.48 -17.83
C VAL A 183 1.47 -5.63 -17.08
N ILE A 184 1.37 -5.65 -15.75
CA ILE A 184 1.94 -6.72 -14.92
C ILE A 184 1.28 -8.06 -15.24
N PHE A 185 -0.06 -8.11 -15.23
CA PHE A 185 -0.81 -9.35 -15.44
C PHE A 185 -0.75 -9.85 -16.90
N ASN A 186 -0.58 -8.97 -17.89
CA ASN A 186 -0.34 -9.38 -19.29
C ASN A 186 0.92 -10.25 -19.45
N ASN A 187 1.93 -10.02 -18.61
CA ASN A 187 3.21 -10.72 -18.70
C ASN A 187 3.22 -12.03 -17.90
N PHE A 188 2.08 -12.45 -17.37
CA PHE A 188 1.96 -13.74 -16.71
C PHE A 188 2.14 -14.84 -17.75
N GLY A 189 3.29 -15.53 -17.67
CA GLY A 189 3.57 -16.67 -18.54
C GLY A 189 2.58 -17.82 -18.32
N PRO A 190 2.49 -18.78 -19.26
CA PRO A 190 1.68 -19.98 -19.10
C PRO A 190 2.12 -20.74 -17.85
N ARG A 191 1.15 -21.20 -17.05
CA ARG A 191 1.40 -21.85 -15.76
C ARG A 191 1.41 -23.37 -15.89
N SER A 192 2.32 -24.02 -15.15
CA SER A 192 2.21 -25.45 -14.87
C SER A 192 1.05 -25.72 -13.89
N PRO A 193 0.22 -26.75 -14.12
CA PRO A 193 -1.03 -26.97 -13.38
C PRO A 193 -0.88 -27.52 -11.94
N SER A 194 0.33 -27.57 -11.37
CA SER A 194 0.61 -28.37 -10.17
C SER A 194 0.96 -27.57 -8.89
N HIS A 195 0.60 -26.30 -8.78
CA HIS A 195 0.92 -25.51 -7.59
C HIS A 195 -0.28 -25.32 -6.66
N SER A 196 0.00 -25.27 -5.36
CA SER A 196 -0.92 -24.81 -4.32
C SER A 196 -1.60 -23.50 -4.72
N PRO A 197 -2.81 -23.19 -4.23
CA PRO A 197 -3.46 -21.93 -4.50
C PRO A 197 -2.66 -20.76 -3.91
N SER A 198 -2.65 -19.60 -4.59
CA SER A 198 -1.86 -18.46 -4.13
C SER A 198 -2.48 -17.83 -2.89
N LYS A 199 -1.72 -17.11 -2.07
CA LYS A 199 -2.25 -16.32 -0.96
C LYS A 199 -2.72 -14.92 -1.38
N LEU A 200 -2.85 -14.64 -2.69
CA LEU A 200 -3.46 -13.41 -3.19
C LEU A 200 -4.98 -13.45 -3.02
N THR A 201 -5.50 -12.71 -2.05
CA THR A 201 -6.92 -12.69 -1.71
C THR A 201 -7.63 -11.42 -2.16
N ARG A 202 -6.90 -10.32 -2.37
CA ARG A 202 -7.51 -9.03 -2.75
C ARG A 202 -6.75 -8.30 -3.86
N ILE A 203 -7.50 -7.68 -4.77
CA ILE A 203 -6.99 -6.69 -5.74
C ILE A 203 -7.75 -5.38 -5.54
N ILE A 204 -7.05 -4.26 -5.48
CA ILE A 204 -7.63 -2.91 -5.37
C ILE A 204 -7.18 -2.09 -6.58
N LEU A 205 -8.14 -1.60 -7.35
CA LEU A 205 -7.92 -0.81 -8.54
C LEU A 205 -8.36 0.63 -8.30
N HIS A 206 -7.40 1.55 -8.34
CA HIS A 206 -7.68 2.98 -8.27
C HIS A 206 -8.03 3.55 -9.64
N ASP A 207 -8.94 4.51 -9.61
CA ASP A 207 -9.29 5.39 -10.72
C ASP A 207 -9.44 4.64 -12.05
N VAL A 208 -10.45 3.77 -12.11
CA VAL A 208 -10.73 3.01 -13.32
C VAL A 208 -11.09 3.90 -14.52
N ASN A 209 -11.46 5.16 -14.28
CA ASN A 209 -11.76 6.14 -15.32
C ASN A 209 -10.49 6.80 -15.89
N ALA A 210 -9.41 6.98 -15.12
CA ALA A 210 -8.11 7.40 -15.66
C ALA A 210 -7.60 6.50 -16.80
N ALA A 211 -7.87 5.19 -16.72
CA ALA A 211 -7.55 4.25 -17.81
C ALA A 211 -8.35 4.54 -19.10
N VAL A 212 -9.57 5.07 -18.97
CA VAL A 212 -10.45 5.49 -20.08
C VAL A 212 -9.94 6.79 -20.71
N TYR A 213 -9.49 7.75 -19.91
CA TYR A 213 -8.96 9.03 -20.41
C TYR A 213 -7.64 8.89 -21.19
N ARG A 214 -6.84 7.84 -20.94
CA ARG A 214 -5.58 7.58 -21.65
C ARG A 214 -5.75 6.88 -23.01
N GLY A 215 -6.96 6.91 -23.61
CA GLY A 215 -7.22 6.42 -24.96
C GLY A 215 -7.23 4.89 -25.11
N ARG A 216 -7.26 4.13 -24.01
CA ARG A 216 -7.45 2.67 -24.08
C ARG A 216 -8.94 2.34 -24.18
N ASN A 217 -9.29 1.50 -25.14
CA ASN A 217 -10.68 1.09 -25.33
C ASN A 217 -11.16 0.21 -24.15
N ARG A 218 -12.05 0.76 -23.31
CA ARG A 218 -12.65 0.09 -22.15
C ARG A 218 -13.29 -1.26 -22.48
N LEU A 219 -13.82 -1.41 -23.70
CA LEU A 219 -14.45 -2.64 -24.18
C LEU A 219 -13.45 -3.80 -24.38
N HIS A 220 -12.15 -3.51 -24.45
CA HIS A 220 -11.12 -4.55 -24.50
C HIS A 220 -10.44 -4.77 -23.15
N VAL A 221 -10.21 -3.70 -22.41
CA VAL A 221 -9.44 -3.73 -21.17
C VAL A 221 -10.15 -4.52 -20.06
N PHE A 222 -11.39 -4.17 -19.74
CA PHE A 222 -12.11 -4.80 -18.64
C PHE A 222 -12.44 -6.27 -18.90
N PRO A 223 -12.95 -6.66 -20.09
CA PRO A 223 -13.21 -8.08 -20.36
C PRO A 223 -11.94 -8.94 -20.39
N SER A 224 -10.80 -8.39 -20.81
CA SER A 224 -9.52 -9.12 -20.75
C SER A 224 -9.09 -9.36 -19.31
N PHE A 225 -9.17 -8.32 -18.47
CA PHE A 225 -8.91 -8.41 -17.04
C PHE A 225 -9.80 -9.45 -16.35
N ASP A 226 -11.12 -9.33 -16.53
CA ASP A 226 -12.11 -10.30 -16.02
C ASP A 226 -11.84 -11.72 -16.50
N GLY A 227 -11.43 -11.83 -17.77
CA GLY A 227 -11.02 -13.07 -18.41
C GLY A 227 -9.85 -13.74 -17.70
N TRP A 228 -8.82 -12.97 -17.33
CA TRP A 228 -7.63 -13.50 -16.65
C TRP A 228 -7.92 -13.91 -15.22
N LEU A 229 -8.60 -13.05 -14.45
CA LEU A 229 -8.96 -13.34 -13.07
C LEU A 229 -9.79 -14.63 -12.94
N ALA A 230 -10.57 -14.95 -13.96
CA ALA A 230 -11.38 -16.16 -14.00
C ALA A 230 -10.65 -17.41 -14.53
N LYS A 231 -9.59 -17.25 -15.34
CA LYS A 231 -8.93 -18.38 -16.02
C LYS A 231 -7.65 -18.83 -15.32
N ASP A 232 -6.87 -17.91 -14.75
CA ASP A 232 -5.57 -18.25 -14.17
C ASP A 232 -5.74 -18.80 -12.74
N ALA A 233 -5.16 -19.98 -12.50
CA ALA A 233 -5.17 -20.65 -11.20
C ALA A 233 -4.57 -19.78 -10.08
N PHE A 234 -3.71 -18.82 -10.42
CA PHE A 234 -3.17 -17.85 -9.48
C PHE A 234 -4.24 -17.06 -8.73
N PHE A 235 -5.37 -16.75 -9.37
CA PHE A 235 -6.47 -15.97 -8.79
C PHE A 235 -7.60 -16.83 -8.19
N GLN A 236 -7.36 -18.12 -7.98
CA GLN A 236 -8.37 -19.03 -7.39
C GLN A 236 -8.74 -18.62 -5.95
N SER A 237 -7.76 -18.19 -5.16
CA SER A 237 -7.98 -17.70 -3.78
C SER A 237 -8.46 -16.26 -3.72
N LEU A 238 -8.70 -15.61 -4.86
CA LEU A 238 -9.13 -14.22 -4.87
C LEU A 238 -10.56 -14.12 -4.33
N GLU A 239 -10.70 -13.41 -3.22
CA GLU A 239 -11.94 -13.18 -2.48
C GLU A 239 -12.57 -11.84 -2.87
N GLU A 240 -11.75 -10.83 -3.16
CA GLU A 240 -12.22 -9.47 -3.41
C GLU A 240 -11.47 -8.74 -4.53
N VAL A 241 -12.23 -8.05 -5.38
CA VAL A 241 -11.75 -7.10 -6.38
C VAL A 241 -12.44 -5.77 -6.14
N TRP A 242 -11.72 -4.82 -5.57
CA TRP A 242 -12.21 -3.47 -5.31
C TRP A 242 -11.89 -2.54 -6.47
N LEU A 243 -12.89 -1.82 -6.97
CA LEU A 243 -12.73 -0.77 -7.98
C LEU A 243 -13.14 0.57 -7.39
N GLN A 244 -12.32 1.60 -7.63
CA GLN A 244 -12.70 2.98 -7.36
C GLN A 244 -13.14 3.66 -8.65
N VAL A 245 -14.44 3.93 -8.75
CA VAL A 245 -15.04 4.68 -9.87
C VAL A 245 -15.13 6.14 -9.45
N SER A 246 -14.40 6.99 -10.15
CA SER A 246 -14.28 8.42 -9.85
C SER A 246 -14.99 9.26 -10.90
N GLU A 247 -15.73 10.29 -10.49
CA GLU A 247 -16.36 11.22 -11.43
C GLU A 247 -16.20 12.66 -10.92
N THR A 248 -15.98 13.58 -11.84
CA THR A 248 -15.72 14.98 -11.49
C THR A 248 -16.98 15.81 -11.66
N PHE A 249 -17.36 16.53 -10.61
CA PHE A 249 -18.52 17.42 -10.60
C PHE A 249 -18.08 18.84 -10.25
N ARG A 250 -18.86 19.83 -10.70
CA ARG A 250 -18.71 21.21 -10.22
C ARG A 250 -18.98 21.25 -8.71
N LYS A 251 -18.21 22.06 -7.98
CA LYS A 251 -18.32 22.17 -6.52
C LYS A 251 -19.73 22.55 -6.08
N GLU A 252 -20.36 23.46 -6.80
CA GLU A 252 -21.72 23.95 -6.51
C GLU A 252 -22.74 22.80 -6.62
N VAL A 253 -22.58 21.92 -7.61
CA VAL A 253 -23.46 20.76 -7.81
C VAL A 253 -23.34 19.78 -6.65
N LEU A 254 -22.12 19.53 -6.16
CA LEU A 254 -21.91 18.66 -5.00
C LEU A 254 -22.51 19.28 -3.73
N ILE A 255 -22.31 20.58 -3.49
CA ILE A 255 -22.90 21.27 -2.34
C ILE A 255 -24.42 21.18 -2.36
N MET A 256 -25.06 21.45 -3.51
CA MET A 256 -26.51 21.32 -3.65
C MET A 256 -27.00 19.88 -3.47
N ALA A 257 -26.14 18.90 -3.73
CA ALA A 257 -26.42 17.47 -3.55
C ALA A 257 -26.13 16.96 -2.12
N GLY A 258 -25.93 17.86 -1.14
CA GLY A 258 -25.69 17.45 0.24
C GLY A 258 -24.29 16.86 0.48
N TRP A 259 -23.27 17.34 -0.24
CA TRP A 259 -21.90 16.82 -0.13
C TRP A 259 -21.39 16.75 1.31
N ASN A 260 -21.16 15.52 1.76
CA ASN A 260 -20.49 15.23 3.00
C ASN A 260 -19.02 14.92 2.71
N GLU A 261 -18.16 15.92 2.91
CA GLU A 261 -16.72 15.80 2.69
C GLU A 261 -16.06 14.71 3.53
N SER A 262 -16.54 14.50 4.78
CA SER A 262 -15.98 13.50 5.67
C SER A 262 -16.30 12.06 5.25
N ALA A 263 -17.52 11.83 4.76
CA ALA A 263 -17.95 10.53 4.26
C ALA A 263 -17.62 10.33 2.77
N MET A 264 -17.29 11.40 2.06
CA MET A 264 -17.17 11.45 0.60
C MET A 264 -18.45 10.98 -0.11
N THR A 265 -19.62 11.41 0.38
CA THR A 265 -20.94 11.01 -0.13
C THR A 265 -21.81 12.22 -0.47
N VAL A 266 -22.82 12.00 -1.32
CA VAL A 266 -23.92 12.93 -1.60
C VAL A 266 -25.24 12.29 -1.18
N ASP A 267 -26.31 13.06 -1.12
CA ASP A 267 -27.65 12.57 -0.84
C ASP A 267 -28.11 11.58 -1.92
N GLU A 268 -28.77 10.51 -1.48
CA GLU A 268 -29.34 9.51 -2.38
C GLU A 268 -30.38 10.14 -3.32
N GLY A 269 -30.32 9.79 -4.60
CA GLY A 269 -31.21 10.33 -5.63
C GLY A 269 -30.82 11.69 -6.19
N SER A 270 -29.80 12.35 -5.63
CA SER A 270 -29.22 13.56 -6.23
C SER A 270 -28.61 13.30 -7.61
N ILE A 271 -28.42 14.36 -8.42
CA ILE A 271 -27.85 14.25 -9.76
C ILE A 271 -26.48 13.52 -9.74
N PRO A 272 -25.52 13.88 -8.88
CA PRO A 272 -24.24 13.16 -8.81
C PRO A 272 -24.41 11.69 -8.40
N HIS A 273 -25.33 11.38 -7.48
CA HIS A 273 -25.61 10.01 -7.08
C HIS A 273 -26.12 9.17 -8.25
N VAL A 274 -27.11 9.65 -8.99
CA VAL A 274 -27.68 8.93 -10.15
C VAL A 274 -26.64 8.71 -11.23
N VAL A 275 -25.87 9.75 -11.58
CA VAL A 275 -24.78 9.64 -12.56
C VAL A 275 -23.75 8.59 -12.12
N MET A 276 -23.37 8.60 -10.85
CA MET A 276 -22.42 7.62 -10.32
C MET A 276 -22.98 6.19 -10.33
N GLN A 277 -24.26 5.99 -10.00
CA GLN A 277 -24.91 4.68 -10.06
C GLN A 277 -24.94 4.12 -11.49
N ASP A 278 -25.22 4.96 -12.49
CA ASP A 278 -25.18 4.56 -13.90
C ASP A 278 -23.75 4.17 -14.32
N ARG A 279 -22.73 4.93 -13.89
CA ARG A 279 -21.32 4.60 -14.13
C ARG A 279 -20.90 3.28 -13.47
N ILE A 280 -21.31 3.05 -12.22
CA ILE A 280 -21.03 1.80 -11.51
C ILE A 280 -21.65 0.63 -12.28
N ARG A 281 -22.91 0.75 -12.73
CA ARG A 281 -23.59 -0.28 -13.51
C ARG A 281 -22.86 -0.59 -14.81
N GLU A 282 -22.45 0.44 -15.57
CA GLU A 282 -21.63 0.25 -16.78
C GLU A 282 -20.36 -0.55 -16.48
N VAL A 283 -19.64 -0.24 -15.39
CA VAL A 283 -18.40 -0.94 -15.02
C VAL A 283 -18.68 -2.38 -14.59
N GLU A 284 -19.76 -2.63 -13.86
CA GLU A 284 -20.17 -3.99 -13.47
C GLU A 284 -20.47 -4.88 -14.68
N GLU A 285 -21.12 -4.34 -15.69
CA GLU A 285 -21.44 -5.05 -16.94
C GLU A 285 -20.19 -5.45 -17.71
N LEU A 286 -19.08 -4.71 -17.54
CA LEU A 286 -17.79 -5.02 -18.15
C LEU A 286 -17.00 -6.12 -17.40
N LEU A 287 -17.41 -6.50 -16.19
CA LEU A 287 -16.76 -7.51 -15.35
C LEU A 287 -17.70 -8.64 -14.91
N PRO A 288 -18.40 -9.30 -15.85
CA PRO A 288 -19.48 -10.24 -15.52
C PRO A 288 -19.00 -11.47 -14.74
N ARG A 289 -17.75 -11.92 -14.89
CA ARG A 289 -17.23 -13.11 -14.19
C ARG A 289 -16.91 -12.80 -12.74
N CYS A 290 -16.26 -11.67 -12.45
CA CYS A 290 -16.05 -11.19 -11.09
C CYS A 290 -17.39 -10.96 -10.38
N LYS A 291 -18.37 -10.36 -11.07
CA LYS A 291 -19.73 -10.19 -10.54
C LYS A 291 -20.40 -11.53 -10.21
N ARG A 292 -20.39 -12.50 -11.13
CA ARG A 292 -20.95 -13.83 -10.90
C ARG A 292 -20.27 -14.61 -9.76
N ARG A 293 -18.96 -14.41 -9.56
CA ARG A 293 -18.22 -14.99 -8.43
C ARG A 293 -18.52 -14.31 -7.09
N GLY A 294 -19.21 -13.18 -7.08
CA GLY A 294 -19.50 -12.41 -5.85
C GLY A 294 -18.29 -11.66 -5.27
N ILE A 295 -17.18 -11.57 -6.03
CA ILE A 295 -15.93 -10.97 -5.55
C ILE A 295 -15.79 -9.49 -5.90
N LEU A 296 -16.64 -8.95 -6.79
CA LEU A 296 -16.58 -7.56 -7.23
C LEU A 296 -17.13 -6.61 -6.14
N LYS A 297 -16.35 -5.61 -5.77
CA LYS A 297 -16.71 -4.51 -4.87
C LYS A 297 -16.41 -3.19 -5.57
N ILE A 298 -17.33 -2.23 -5.53
CA ILE A 298 -17.14 -0.93 -6.19
C ILE A 298 -17.36 0.19 -5.17
N LYS A 299 -16.43 1.14 -5.15
CA LYS A 299 -16.49 2.36 -4.36
C LYS A 299 -16.65 3.56 -5.28
N ALA A 300 -17.72 4.31 -5.08
CA ALA A 300 -17.92 5.63 -5.67
C ALA A 300 -16.94 6.65 -5.08
N VAL A 301 -16.36 7.49 -5.94
CA VAL A 301 -15.52 8.61 -5.53
C VAL A 301 -15.99 9.86 -6.27
N TYR A 302 -16.53 10.83 -5.53
CA TYR A 302 -16.94 12.11 -6.08
C TYR A 302 -15.78 13.11 -5.96
N MET A 303 -15.41 13.76 -7.06
CA MET A 303 -14.31 14.71 -7.11
C MET A 303 -14.81 16.10 -7.49
N THR A 304 -14.22 17.14 -6.91
CA THR A 304 -14.50 18.53 -7.29
C THR A 304 -13.61 18.95 -8.45
N GLY A 305 -14.21 19.42 -9.54
CA GLY A 305 -13.50 20.06 -10.65
C GLY A 305 -13.62 21.57 -10.61
N SER A 306 -12.54 22.28 -10.90
CA SER A 306 -12.58 23.70 -11.25
C SER A 306 -12.83 23.84 -12.75
N PHE A 307 -14.10 23.95 -13.14
CA PHE A 307 -14.53 24.25 -14.51
C PHE A 307 -15.27 25.58 -14.53
#